data_AF-A0A969HL21-F1
#
_entry.id   AF-A0A969HL21-F1
#
_cell.length_a   1.000
_cell.length_b   1.000
_cell.length_c   1.000
_cell.angle_alpha   90.00
_cell.angle_beta   90.00
_cell.angle_gamma   90.00
#
_symmetry.space_group_name_H-M   'P 1'
#
loop_
_entity.id
_entity.type
_entity.pdbx_description
1 polymer ?
#
loop_
_entity_poly.entity_id
_entity_poly.type
_entity_poly.pdbx_seq_one_letter_code
_entity_poly.pdbx_strand_id
1 'polypeptide(L)'
;MILERIVLLLGQVPPDGGVMYAETNLRYIVAEPWNAISSLTFWIPVFYWYYRLRYRLKEYPFIALCLPLLFLGGLGSALFHAFRASPILLLMDILPILVLTIALSIYFWLKVLPHWSWVFLIIIPYFIIQALVIMYLPSPMRINLAYFMRGTIMFLPAVLLLRKIHYNFLKSLLLGVLFFILALVFRSLDKEATFLMYMGSHWLWHISTAVGSYYIAEFLYRYKNYEREVSSG
;
A
#
# COMPACT_ATOMS: atom_id res chain seq x y z
N MET A 1 8.07 40.53 -5.38
CA MET A 1 6.84 39.87 -4.87
C MET A 1 6.28 38.75 -5.78
N ILE A 2 5.81 38.99 -7.00
CA ILE A 2 5.34 37.90 -7.90
C ILE A 2 6.53 37.08 -8.44
N LEU A 3 7.60 37.75 -8.87
CA LEU A 3 8.80 37.09 -9.39
C LEU A 3 9.54 36.26 -8.33
N GLU A 4 9.57 36.72 -7.08
CA GLU A 4 10.08 35.93 -5.95
C GLU A 4 9.22 34.69 -5.72
N ARG A 5 7.89 34.80 -5.69
CA ARG A 5 7.01 33.61 -5.58
C ARG A 5 7.23 32.60 -6.71
N ILE A 6 7.53 33.08 -7.92
CA ILE A 6 7.84 32.22 -9.08
C ILE A 6 9.20 31.53 -8.90
N VAL A 7 10.26 32.25 -8.50
CA VAL A 7 11.59 31.68 -8.21
C VAL A 7 11.54 30.71 -7.01
N LEU A 8 10.68 30.99 -6.04
CA LEU A 8 10.45 30.17 -4.83
C LEU A 8 9.76 28.82 -5.12
N LEU A 9 8.90 28.78 -6.14
CA LEU A 9 8.22 27.57 -6.62
C LEU A 9 9.11 26.75 -7.56
N LEU A 10 10.10 27.37 -8.23
CA LEU A 10 10.95 26.73 -9.24
C LEU A 10 12.16 25.96 -8.68
N GLY A 11 12.42 26.01 -7.36
CA GLY A 11 13.71 25.56 -6.80
C GLY A 11 13.68 24.55 -5.67
N GLN A 12 12.55 23.90 -5.37
CA GLN A 12 12.48 22.90 -4.29
C GLN A 12 12.55 21.49 -4.86
N VAL A 13 13.76 21.03 -5.18
CA VAL A 13 13.99 19.62 -5.46
C VAL A 13 14.28 18.93 -4.12
N PRO A 14 13.45 17.98 -3.67
CA PRO A 14 13.69 17.31 -2.40
C PRO A 14 14.98 16.49 -2.48
N PRO A 15 15.84 16.53 -1.44
CA PRO A 15 17.14 15.85 -1.43
C PRO A 15 17.03 14.32 -1.37
N ASP A 16 15.82 13.79 -1.21
CA ASP A 16 15.54 12.37 -1.04
C ASP A 16 15.21 11.61 -2.33
N GLY A 17 15.06 12.30 -3.46
CA GLY A 17 14.71 11.71 -4.75
C GLY A 17 13.24 11.26 -4.87
N GLY A 18 12.41 11.57 -3.86
CA GLY A 18 10.98 11.28 -3.86
C GLY A 18 10.17 12.26 -4.71
N VAL A 19 8.99 11.82 -5.18
CA VAL A 19 8.06 12.68 -5.92
C VAL A 19 7.54 13.81 -5.06
N MET A 20 7.38 15.01 -5.63
CA MET A 20 6.69 16.12 -4.96
C MET A 20 5.19 15.94 -5.08
N TYR A 21 4.51 15.97 -3.93
CA TYR A 21 3.07 16.02 -3.80
C TYR A 21 2.57 17.47 -3.84
N ALA A 22 1.27 17.66 -3.94
CA ALA A 22 0.65 18.98 -4.08
C ALA A 22 0.98 19.93 -2.92
N GLU A 23 0.96 19.43 -1.68
CA GLU A 23 1.23 20.24 -0.49
C GLU A 23 2.71 20.43 -0.15
N THR A 24 3.64 19.77 -0.87
CA THR A 24 5.07 19.77 -0.53
C THR A 24 5.64 21.19 -0.44
N ASN A 25 6.09 21.57 0.77
CA ASN A 25 6.80 22.82 1.01
C ASN A 25 7.98 22.62 1.98
N LEU A 26 9.19 22.49 1.44
CA LEU A 26 10.43 22.20 2.17
C LEU A 26 10.91 23.35 3.06
N ARG A 27 10.21 24.49 3.08
CA ARG A 27 10.50 25.61 4.01
C ARG A 27 9.86 25.43 5.36
N TYR A 28 8.85 24.58 5.45
CA TYR A 28 8.17 24.28 6.71
C TYR A 28 8.93 23.20 7.47
N ILE A 29 8.81 23.24 8.80
CA ILE A 29 9.33 22.17 9.67
C ILE A 29 8.66 20.83 9.31
N VAL A 30 7.37 20.89 8.97
CA VAL A 30 6.59 19.77 8.45
C VAL A 30 6.29 20.08 6.99
N ALA A 31 7.00 19.41 6.08
CA ALA A 31 6.96 19.69 4.64
C ALA A 31 5.61 19.34 4.01
N GLU A 32 4.95 18.30 4.51
CA GLU A 32 3.66 17.80 3.99
C GLU A 32 2.73 17.44 5.17
N PRO A 33 2.09 18.43 5.83
CA PRO A 33 1.35 18.20 7.06
C PRO A 33 0.16 17.23 6.93
N TRP A 34 -0.60 17.30 5.84
CA TRP A 34 -1.78 16.46 5.65
C TRP A 34 -1.39 15.01 5.38
N ASN A 35 -0.37 14.80 4.55
CA ASN A 35 0.21 13.50 4.27
C ASN A 35 0.80 12.90 5.53
N ALA A 36 1.63 13.66 6.28
CA ALA A 36 2.26 13.16 7.51
C ALA A 36 1.24 12.70 8.55
N ILE A 37 0.17 13.48 8.79
CA ILE A 37 -0.87 13.11 9.76
C ILE A 37 -1.71 11.94 9.23
N SER A 38 -2.12 11.98 7.95
CA SER A 38 -2.96 10.93 7.38
C SER A 38 -2.23 9.59 7.25
N SER A 39 -0.91 9.54 7.11
CA SER A 39 -0.10 8.30 7.17
C SER A 39 -0.33 7.52 8.47
N LEU A 40 -0.57 8.21 9.59
CA LEU A 40 -0.85 7.56 10.89
C LEU A 40 -2.17 6.79 10.89
N THR A 41 -3.06 7.00 9.91
CA THR A 41 -4.28 6.19 9.78
C THR A 41 -4.01 4.71 9.53
N PHE A 42 -2.81 4.35 9.04
CA PHE A 42 -2.38 2.94 8.91
C PHE A 42 -2.36 2.22 10.27
N TRP A 43 -2.25 2.94 11.38
CA TRP A 43 -2.27 2.35 12.72
C TRP A 43 -3.67 1.94 13.17
N ILE A 44 -4.74 2.51 12.60
CA ILE A 44 -6.13 2.16 12.92
C ILE A 44 -6.40 0.65 12.72
N PRO A 45 -6.19 0.06 11.52
CA PRO A 45 -6.34 -1.38 11.33
C PRO A 45 -5.36 -2.19 12.18
N VAL A 46 -4.13 -1.69 12.41
CA VAL A 46 -3.14 -2.37 13.25
C VAL A 46 -3.68 -2.57 14.67
N PHE A 47 -4.11 -1.50 15.32
CA PHE A 47 -4.59 -1.55 16.70
C PHE A 47 -5.91 -2.32 16.80
N TYR A 48 -6.82 -2.15 15.84
CA TYR A 48 -8.05 -2.94 15.80
C TYR A 48 -7.76 -4.44 15.76
N TRP A 49 -6.94 -4.90 14.82
CA TRP A 49 -6.65 -6.32 14.65
C TRP A 49 -5.78 -6.88 15.77
N TYR A 50 -4.80 -6.10 16.26
CA TYR A 50 -4.04 -6.48 17.44
C TYR A 50 -4.97 -6.69 18.64
N TYR A 51 -5.84 -5.73 18.95
CA TYR A 51 -6.77 -5.83 20.07
C TYR A 51 -7.73 -7.01 19.90
N ARG A 52 -8.32 -7.17 18.72
CA ARG A 52 -9.24 -8.27 18.40
C ARG A 52 -8.59 -9.64 18.56
N LEU A 53 -7.29 -9.76 18.25
CA LEU A 53 -6.54 -11.03 18.25
C LEU A 53 -5.59 -11.18 19.44
N ARG A 54 -5.52 -10.25 20.39
CA ARG A 54 -4.44 -10.18 21.40
C ARG A 54 -4.19 -11.47 22.20
N TYR A 55 -5.23 -12.26 22.47
CA TYR A 55 -5.12 -13.54 23.20
C TYR A 55 -4.97 -14.76 22.29
N ARG A 56 -5.10 -14.58 20.97
CA ARG A 56 -5.10 -15.63 19.95
C ARG A 56 -4.19 -15.29 18.78
N LEU A 57 -3.25 -14.34 18.91
CA LEU A 57 -2.48 -13.86 17.75
C LEU A 57 -1.63 -14.97 17.11
N LYS A 58 -1.16 -15.93 17.92
CA LYS A 58 -0.42 -17.13 17.47
C LYS A 58 -1.23 -18.01 16.52
N GLU A 59 -2.56 -17.91 16.56
CA GLU A 59 -3.47 -18.64 15.68
C GLU A 59 -3.51 -18.05 14.25
N TYR A 60 -3.08 -16.80 14.10
CA TYR A 60 -3.13 -16.03 12.86
C TYR A 60 -1.72 -15.54 12.50
N PRO A 61 -0.74 -16.44 12.28
CA PRO A 61 0.68 -16.07 12.12
C PRO A 61 0.91 -15.09 10.96
N PHE A 62 0.14 -15.19 9.87
CA PHE A 62 0.28 -14.28 8.74
C PHE A 62 -0.26 -12.88 9.05
N ILE A 63 -1.37 -12.76 9.78
CA ILE A 63 -1.83 -11.45 10.28
C ILE A 63 -0.80 -10.89 11.25
N ALA A 64 -0.27 -11.71 12.17
CA ALA A 64 0.77 -11.32 13.11
C ALA A 64 2.03 -10.76 12.44
N LEU A 65 2.40 -11.28 11.26
CA LEU A 65 3.46 -10.73 10.41
C LEU A 65 3.06 -9.38 9.77
N CYS A 66 1.82 -9.24 9.32
CA CYS A 66 1.35 -8.03 8.63
C CYS A 66 1.28 -6.79 9.54
N LEU A 67 0.84 -6.97 10.79
CA LEU A 67 0.62 -5.85 11.73
C LEU A 67 1.87 -4.97 11.96
N PRO A 68 3.07 -5.51 12.30
CA PRO A 68 4.25 -4.68 12.48
C PRO A 68 4.71 -4.02 11.18
N LEU A 69 4.58 -4.68 10.03
CA LEU A 69 4.94 -4.09 8.73
C LEU A 69 4.04 -2.89 8.38
N LEU A 70 2.73 -3.00 8.62
CA LEU A 70 1.79 -1.90 8.41
C LEU A 70 2.01 -0.75 9.40
N PHE A 71 2.33 -1.06 10.66
CA PHE A 71 2.69 -0.06 11.67
C PHE A 71 3.94 0.72 11.27
N LEU A 72 5.01 0.01 10.91
CA LEU A 72 6.26 0.60 10.47
C LEU A 72 6.09 1.38 9.17
N GLY A 73 5.24 0.91 8.25
CA GLY A 73 4.89 1.65 7.05
C GLY A 73 4.21 2.98 7.37
N GLY A 74 3.24 3.00 8.29
CA GLY A 74 2.59 4.24 8.72
C GLY A 74 3.56 5.21 9.41
N LEU A 75 4.43 4.69 10.28
CA LEU A 75 5.45 5.48 10.96
C LEU A 75 6.48 6.06 9.98
N GLY A 76 7.03 5.21 9.10
CA GLY A 76 8.00 5.61 8.09
C GLY A 76 7.43 6.64 7.12
N SER A 77 6.18 6.44 6.70
CA SER A 77 5.44 7.38 5.86
C SER A 77 5.23 8.73 6.55
N ALA A 78 4.77 8.73 7.80
CA ALA A 78 4.60 9.96 8.56
C ALA A 78 5.91 10.75 8.71
N LEU A 79 7.02 10.06 9.02
CA LEU A 79 8.34 10.68 9.16
C LEU A 79 8.88 11.20 7.82
N PHE A 80 8.66 10.47 6.72
CA PHE A 80 9.04 10.88 5.38
C PHE A 80 8.33 12.16 4.95
N HIS A 81 7.00 12.17 5.04
CA HIS A 81 6.18 13.33 4.67
C HIS A 81 6.42 14.53 5.59
N ALA A 82 6.68 14.29 6.88
CA ALA A 82 7.03 15.37 7.79
C ALA A 82 8.34 16.06 7.40
N PHE A 83 9.41 15.31 7.15
CA PHE A 83 10.75 15.91 7.06
C PHE A 83 11.29 16.07 5.65
N ARG A 84 10.98 15.17 4.70
CA ARG A 84 11.46 15.20 3.29
C ARG A 84 12.97 15.49 3.15
N ALA A 85 13.74 14.96 4.11
CA ALA A 85 15.12 15.38 4.35
C ALA A 85 16.18 14.41 3.83
N SER A 86 15.85 13.14 3.60
CA SER A 86 16.85 12.14 3.16
C SER A 86 16.23 10.93 2.44
N PRO A 87 16.99 10.26 1.56
CA PRO A 87 16.57 9.00 0.95
C PRO A 87 16.27 7.89 1.98
N ILE A 88 16.86 7.96 3.18
CA ILE A 88 16.59 6.98 4.25
C ILE A 88 15.13 7.06 4.68
N LEU A 89 14.58 8.28 4.82
CA LEU A 89 13.17 8.44 5.17
C LEU A 89 12.26 7.92 4.05
N LEU A 90 12.62 8.14 2.78
CA LEU A 90 11.91 7.56 1.64
C LEU A 90 11.93 6.02 1.70
N LEU A 91 13.06 5.42 2.06
CA LEU A 91 13.14 3.97 2.27
C LEU A 91 12.26 3.51 3.44
N MET A 92 12.17 4.28 4.53
CA MET A 92 11.28 3.97 5.64
C MET A 92 9.79 4.02 5.25
N ASP A 93 9.40 4.93 4.37
CA ASP A 93 8.05 5.00 3.79
C ASP A 93 7.74 3.79 2.88
N ILE A 94 8.67 3.47 1.98
CA ILE A 94 8.42 2.48 0.92
C ILE A 94 8.63 1.03 1.39
N LEU A 95 9.72 0.75 2.10
CA LEU A 95 10.21 -0.61 2.30
C LEU A 95 9.24 -1.49 3.11
N PRO A 96 8.69 -1.05 4.26
CA PRO A 96 7.74 -1.89 5.02
C PRO A 96 6.49 -2.25 4.23
N ILE A 97 5.93 -1.29 3.48
CA ILE A 97 4.74 -1.50 2.64
C ILE A 97 5.05 -2.39 1.44
N LEU A 98 6.24 -2.25 0.84
CA LEU A 98 6.71 -3.14 -0.22
C LEU A 98 6.82 -4.58 0.27
N VAL A 99 7.47 -4.81 1.41
CA VAL A 99 7.60 -6.14 2.03
C VAL A 99 6.22 -6.71 2.35
N LEU A 100 5.31 -5.91 2.92
CA LEU A 100 3.93 -6.30 3.19
C LEU A 100 3.19 -6.74 1.92
N THR A 101 3.30 -5.96 0.84
CA THR A 101 2.65 -6.24 -0.44
C THR A 101 3.17 -7.53 -1.07
N ILE A 102 4.50 -7.74 -1.04
CA ILE A 102 5.13 -8.97 -1.53
C ILE A 102 4.69 -10.17 -0.69
N ALA A 103 4.69 -10.04 0.64
CA ALA A 103 4.26 -11.09 1.55
C ALA A 103 2.78 -11.49 1.31
N LEU A 104 1.89 -10.52 1.11
CA LEU A 104 0.48 -10.74 0.75
C LEU A 104 0.34 -11.48 -0.58
N SER A 105 1.09 -11.03 -1.60
CA SER A 105 1.08 -11.66 -2.92
C SER A 105 1.53 -13.12 -2.86
N ILE A 106 2.66 -13.38 -2.19
CA ILE A 106 3.20 -14.73 -1.97
C ILE A 106 2.20 -15.58 -1.20
N TYR A 107 1.63 -15.07 -0.10
CA TYR A 107 0.66 -15.79 0.71
C TYR A 107 -0.55 -16.24 -0.11
N PHE A 108 -1.17 -15.35 -0.89
CA PHE A 108 -2.32 -15.73 -1.71
C PHE A 108 -1.95 -16.75 -2.79
N TRP A 109 -0.79 -16.60 -3.45
CA TRP A 109 -0.34 -17.60 -4.43
C TRP A 109 -0.10 -18.97 -3.79
N LEU A 110 0.48 -19.03 -2.59
CA LEU A 110 0.64 -20.28 -1.84
C LEU A 110 -0.69 -20.98 -1.52
N LYS A 111 -1.80 -20.23 -1.40
CA LYS A 111 -3.14 -20.80 -1.17
C LYS A 111 -3.83 -21.28 -2.45
N VAL A 112 -3.45 -20.73 -3.59
CA VAL A 112 -4.05 -21.09 -4.88
C VAL A 112 -3.27 -22.19 -5.59
N LEU A 113 -1.94 -22.18 -5.51
CA LEU A 113 -1.10 -23.12 -6.24
C LEU A 113 -1.05 -24.50 -5.57
N PRO A 114 -0.88 -25.58 -6.34
CA PRO A 114 -0.80 -26.93 -5.80
C PRO A 114 0.51 -27.21 -5.07
N HIS A 115 1.60 -26.51 -5.45
CA HIS A 115 2.93 -26.70 -4.85
C HIS A 115 3.60 -25.35 -4.60
N TRP A 116 4.25 -25.20 -3.44
CA TRP A 116 4.80 -23.92 -2.98
C TRP A 116 5.87 -23.35 -3.91
N SER A 117 6.69 -24.20 -4.53
CA SER A 117 7.77 -23.76 -5.43
C SER A 117 7.26 -23.08 -6.70
N TRP A 118 5.98 -23.28 -7.08
CA TRP A 118 5.39 -22.64 -8.25
C TRP A 118 5.25 -21.13 -8.07
N VAL A 119 5.29 -20.64 -6.84
CA VAL A 119 5.34 -19.20 -6.56
C VAL A 119 6.56 -18.57 -7.23
N PHE A 120 7.71 -19.24 -7.29
CA PHE A 120 8.90 -18.71 -7.95
C PHE A 120 8.69 -18.51 -9.45
N LEU A 121 7.92 -19.38 -10.10
CA LEU A 121 7.58 -19.28 -11.52
C LEU A 121 6.67 -18.08 -11.83
N ILE A 122 6.07 -17.46 -10.82
CA ILE A 122 5.23 -16.26 -10.96
C ILE A 122 5.98 -15.02 -10.50
N ILE A 123 6.60 -15.09 -9.32
CA ILE A 123 7.26 -13.94 -8.67
C ILE A 123 8.54 -13.53 -9.39
N ILE A 124 9.37 -14.48 -9.85
CA ILE A 124 10.62 -14.15 -10.54
C ILE A 124 10.32 -13.46 -11.89
N PRO A 125 9.46 -14.01 -12.78
CA PRO A 125 9.10 -13.32 -14.02
C PRO A 125 8.42 -11.98 -13.77
N TYR A 126 7.59 -11.87 -12.72
CA TYR A 126 6.98 -10.60 -12.34
C TYR A 126 8.04 -9.51 -12.08
N PHE A 127 9.08 -9.80 -11.29
CA PHE A 127 10.14 -8.83 -11.03
C PHE A 127 11.00 -8.52 -12.26
N ILE A 128 11.28 -9.52 -13.11
CA ILE A 128 11.99 -9.32 -14.37
C ILE A 128 11.18 -8.37 -15.27
N ILE A 129 9.89 -8.65 -15.48
CA ILE A 129 9.02 -7.80 -16.30
C ILE A 129 8.90 -6.40 -15.68
N GLN A 130 8.77 -6.29 -14.36
CA GLN A 130 8.70 -5.01 -13.67
C GLN A 130 9.98 -4.19 -13.92
N ALA A 131 11.16 -4.81 -13.90
CA ALA A 131 12.43 -4.16 -14.22
C ALA A 131 12.50 -3.71 -15.68
N LEU A 132 12.06 -4.56 -16.62
CA LEU A 132 11.98 -4.22 -18.05
C LEU A 132 11.02 -3.03 -18.29
N VAL A 133 9.86 -3.03 -17.63
CA VAL A 133 8.90 -1.92 -17.69
C VAL A 133 9.53 -0.62 -17.20
N ILE A 134 10.31 -0.67 -16.11
CA ILE A 134 11.00 0.51 -15.59
C ILE A 134 12.06 1.01 -16.57
N MET A 135 12.84 0.09 -17.15
CA MET A 135 13.97 0.40 -18.04
C MET A 135 13.55 0.94 -19.40
N TYR A 136 12.53 0.35 -20.03
CA TYR A 136 12.23 0.57 -21.44
C TYR A 136 10.99 1.43 -21.71
N LEU A 137 10.07 1.58 -20.74
CA LEU A 137 8.85 2.33 -21.00
C LEU A 137 8.94 3.79 -20.56
N PRO A 138 8.46 4.74 -21.39
CA PRO A 138 8.37 6.13 -21.01
C PRO A 138 7.22 6.38 -20.03
N SER A 139 7.29 7.50 -19.31
CA SER A 139 6.14 8.05 -18.59
C SER A 139 5.14 8.63 -19.62
N PRO A 140 3.81 8.45 -19.47
CA PRO A 140 3.09 7.89 -18.31
C PRO A 140 2.86 6.37 -18.37
N MET A 141 3.12 5.71 -19.51
CA MET A 141 2.80 4.29 -19.70
C MET A 141 3.46 3.38 -18.66
N ARG A 142 4.72 3.66 -18.32
CA ARG A 142 5.47 2.98 -17.25
C ARG A 142 4.73 2.99 -15.92
N ILE A 143 4.18 4.14 -15.52
CA ILE A 143 3.53 4.34 -14.22
C ILE A 143 2.22 3.52 -14.18
N ASN A 144 1.39 3.67 -15.22
CA ASN A 144 0.11 2.96 -15.31
C ASN A 144 0.30 1.44 -15.31
N LEU A 145 1.25 0.94 -16.11
CA LEU A 145 1.54 -0.49 -16.19
C LEU A 145 2.12 -1.01 -14.87
N ALA A 146 2.98 -0.25 -14.20
CA ALA A 146 3.52 -0.64 -12.90
C ALA A 146 2.44 -0.79 -11.83
N TYR A 147 1.46 0.12 -11.77
CA TYR A 147 0.32 0.00 -10.85
C TYR A 147 -0.59 -1.18 -11.21
N PHE A 148 -0.89 -1.37 -12.50
CA PHE A 148 -1.68 -2.50 -12.97
C PHE A 148 -1.02 -3.83 -12.60
N MET A 149 0.28 -3.97 -12.84
CA MET A 149 1.04 -5.16 -12.46
C MET A 149 1.03 -5.40 -10.95
N ARG A 150 1.24 -4.36 -10.14
CA ARG A 150 1.22 -4.46 -8.67
C ARG A 150 -0.16 -4.87 -8.13
N GLY A 151 -1.24 -4.31 -8.67
CA GLY A 151 -2.59 -4.74 -8.33
C GLY A 151 -2.86 -6.19 -8.73
N THR A 152 -2.42 -6.57 -9.93
CA THR A 152 -2.64 -7.92 -10.49
C THR A 152 -1.92 -8.99 -9.67
N ILE A 153 -0.63 -8.81 -9.36
CA ILE A 153 0.14 -9.84 -8.64
C ILE A 153 -0.43 -10.14 -7.25
N MET A 154 -1.01 -9.12 -6.60
CA MET A 154 -1.60 -9.24 -5.27
C MET A 154 -3.05 -9.76 -5.31
N PHE A 155 -3.91 -9.17 -6.15
CA PHE A 155 -5.35 -9.45 -6.11
C PHE A 155 -5.80 -10.60 -6.99
N LEU A 156 -5.09 -10.92 -8.08
CA LEU A 156 -5.42 -12.07 -8.91
C LEU A 156 -5.48 -13.39 -8.10
N PRO A 157 -4.45 -13.77 -7.31
CA PRO A 157 -4.53 -14.99 -6.52
C PRO A 157 -5.62 -14.91 -5.43
N ALA A 158 -5.89 -13.72 -4.85
CA ALA A 158 -6.99 -13.58 -3.89
C ALA A 158 -8.36 -13.84 -4.55
N VAL A 159 -8.56 -13.38 -5.79
CA VAL A 159 -9.77 -13.64 -6.58
C VAL A 159 -9.87 -15.11 -6.97
N LEU A 160 -8.77 -15.75 -7.37
CA LEU A 160 -8.74 -17.18 -7.65
C LEU A 160 -9.04 -18.02 -6.40
N LEU A 161 -8.57 -17.57 -5.24
CA LEU A 161 -8.86 -18.21 -3.95
C LEU A 161 -10.36 -18.19 -3.63
N LEU A 162 -11.09 -17.12 -3.98
CA LEU A 162 -12.55 -17.07 -3.80
C LEU A 162 -13.24 -18.26 -4.47
N ARG A 163 -12.82 -18.69 -5.66
CA ARG A 163 -13.41 -19.86 -6.33
C ARG A 163 -13.24 -21.13 -5.52
N LYS A 164 -12.08 -21.33 -4.89
CA LYS A 164 -11.80 -22.52 -4.04
C LYS A 164 -12.62 -22.54 -2.76
N ILE A 165 -13.01 -21.38 -2.25
CA ILE A 165 -13.81 -21.24 -1.02
C ILE A 165 -15.27 -20.91 -1.30
N HIS A 166 -15.77 -21.24 -2.50
CA HIS A 166 -17.17 -21.01 -2.92
C HIS A 166 -17.65 -19.57 -2.68
N TYR A 167 -16.78 -18.59 -2.97
CA TYR A 167 -17.03 -17.15 -2.82
C TYR A 167 -17.30 -16.69 -1.38
N ASN A 168 -16.94 -17.49 -0.38
CA ASN A 168 -16.97 -17.07 1.01
C ASN A 168 -16.13 -15.80 1.19
N PHE A 169 -16.69 -14.85 1.95
CA PHE A 169 -16.04 -13.59 2.32
C PHE A 169 -15.74 -12.64 1.14
N LEU A 170 -16.42 -12.82 -0.01
CA LEU A 170 -16.33 -11.96 -1.19
C LEU A 170 -16.40 -10.47 -0.86
N LYS A 171 -17.32 -10.08 0.04
CA LYS A 171 -17.50 -8.66 0.43
C LYS A 171 -16.23 -8.04 1.00
N SER A 172 -15.50 -8.74 1.86
CA SER A 172 -14.25 -8.23 2.44
C SER A 172 -13.17 -8.06 1.37
N LEU A 173 -13.04 -9.02 0.44
CA LEU A 173 -12.08 -8.88 -0.65
C LEU A 173 -12.45 -7.74 -1.61
N LEU A 174 -13.73 -7.62 -2.01
CA LEU A 174 -14.20 -6.55 -2.89
C LEU A 174 -14.02 -5.17 -2.28
N LEU A 175 -14.32 -5.01 -0.98
CA LEU A 175 -14.08 -3.74 -0.29
C LEU A 175 -12.58 -3.42 -0.22
N GLY A 176 -11.73 -4.42 0.06
CA GLY A 176 -10.28 -4.23 0.02
C GLY A 176 -9.77 -3.78 -1.35
N VAL A 177 -10.25 -4.41 -2.44
CA VAL A 177 -9.91 -4.03 -3.83
C VAL A 177 -10.44 -2.64 -4.17
N LEU A 178 -11.69 -2.33 -3.81
CA LEU A 178 -12.30 -1.02 -4.07
C LEU A 178 -11.48 0.10 -3.42
N PHE A 179 -11.13 -0.04 -2.15
CA PHE A 179 -10.34 0.97 -1.44
C PHE A 179 -8.92 1.08 -1.97
N PHE A 180 -8.31 -0.01 -2.46
CA PHE A 180 -7.04 0.07 -3.17
C PHE A 180 -7.15 0.85 -4.50
N ILE A 181 -8.21 0.63 -5.28
CA ILE A 181 -8.47 1.40 -6.50
C ILE A 181 -8.67 2.88 -6.17
N LEU A 182 -9.48 3.20 -5.15
CA LEU A 182 -9.68 4.57 -4.68
C LEU A 182 -8.36 5.22 -4.26
N ALA A 183 -7.51 4.48 -3.55
CA ALA A 183 -6.18 4.97 -3.19
C ALA A 183 -5.40 5.37 -4.46
N LEU A 184 -5.32 4.50 -5.47
CA LEU A 184 -4.61 4.82 -6.72
C LEU A 184 -5.20 6.03 -7.44
N VAL A 185 -6.54 6.20 -7.43
CA VAL A 185 -7.20 7.39 -7.99
C VAL A 185 -6.74 8.64 -7.26
N PHE A 186 -6.80 8.68 -5.92
CA PHE A 186 -6.36 9.83 -5.14
C PHE A 186 -4.87 10.14 -5.24
N ARG A 187 -4.03 9.12 -5.46
CA ARG A 187 -2.61 9.32 -5.74
C ARG A 187 -2.39 9.95 -7.12
N SER A 188 -3.14 9.53 -8.13
CA SER A 188 -3.00 10.03 -9.49
C SER A 188 -3.56 11.43 -9.68
N LEU A 189 -4.60 11.81 -8.91
CA LEU A 189 -5.24 13.12 -8.98
C LEU A 189 -4.62 14.16 -8.03
N ASP A 190 -3.52 13.84 -7.34
CA ASP A 190 -3.04 14.66 -6.22
C ASP A 190 -2.85 16.14 -6.58
N LYS A 191 -2.14 16.43 -7.68
CA LYS A 191 -1.87 17.81 -8.10
C LYS A 191 -3.07 18.43 -8.77
N GLU A 192 -3.82 17.66 -9.53
CA GLU A 192 -5.06 18.08 -10.18
C GLU A 192 -6.09 18.48 -9.14
N ALA A 193 -6.18 17.82 -7.98
CA ALA A 193 -7.15 18.11 -6.93
C ALA A 193 -6.96 19.50 -6.27
N THR A 194 -5.86 20.21 -6.56
CA THR A 194 -5.57 21.53 -5.98
C THR A 194 -6.58 22.62 -6.34
N PHE A 195 -7.38 22.46 -7.41
CA PHE A 195 -8.47 23.38 -7.72
C PHE A 195 -9.64 23.30 -6.71
N LEU A 196 -9.77 22.19 -5.98
CA LEU A 196 -10.78 21.99 -4.92
C LEU A 196 -10.20 22.08 -3.52
N MET A 197 -9.04 21.48 -3.31
CA MET A 197 -8.41 21.35 -1.99
C MET A 197 -6.92 21.62 -2.11
N TYR A 198 -6.44 22.70 -1.47
CA TYR A 198 -5.09 23.24 -1.71
C TYR A 198 -3.96 22.25 -1.42
N MET A 199 -4.18 21.29 -0.52
CA MET A 199 -3.21 20.27 -0.13
C MET A 199 -3.13 19.08 -1.12
N GLY A 200 -4.01 19.04 -2.13
CA GLY A 200 -4.15 17.91 -3.04
C GLY A 200 -4.92 16.73 -2.42
N SER A 201 -4.84 15.57 -3.06
CA SER A 201 -5.59 14.37 -2.67
C SER A 201 -4.74 13.23 -2.09
N HIS A 202 -3.43 13.37 -1.97
CA HIS A 202 -2.57 12.27 -1.51
C HIS A 202 -2.90 11.81 -0.07
N TRP A 203 -3.36 12.70 0.80
CA TRP A 203 -3.82 12.31 2.13
C TRP A 203 -5.02 11.32 2.10
N LEU A 204 -5.86 11.37 1.07
CA LEU A 204 -6.95 10.41 0.84
C LEU A 204 -6.43 9.05 0.35
N TRP A 205 -5.24 9.00 -0.27
CA TRP A 205 -4.56 7.73 -0.56
C TRP A 205 -4.20 7.01 0.74
N HIS A 206 -3.70 7.72 1.77
CA HIS A 206 -3.42 7.12 3.07
C HIS A 206 -4.68 6.53 3.70
N ILE A 207 -5.75 7.32 3.79
CA ILE A 207 -7.01 6.87 4.39
C ILE A 207 -7.58 5.67 3.64
N SER A 208 -7.62 5.73 2.32
CA SER A 208 -8.14 4.63 1.49
C SER A 208 -7.30 3.37 1.66
N THR A 209 -5.98 3.50 1.73
CA THR A 209 -5.07 2.37 1.97
C THR A 209 -5.27 1.77 3.37
N ALA A 210 -5.46 2.59 4.40
CA ALA A 210 -5.78 2.14 5.76
C ALA A 210 -7.09 1.32 5.78
N VAL A 211 -8.15 1.83 5.16
CA VAL A 211 -9.45 1.14 5.09
C VAL A 211 -9.35 -0.13 4.24
N GLY A 212 -8.63 -0.10 3.12
CA GLY A 212 -8.39 -1.28 2.29
C GLY A 212 -7.66 -2.38 3.08
N SER A 213 -6.59 -2.03 3.79
CA SER A 213 -5.83 -2.99 4.61
C SER A 213 -6.66 -3.61 5.74
N TYR A 214 -7.61 -2.86 6.34
CA TYR A 214 -8.58 -3.41 7.28
C TYR A 214 -9.37 -4.56 6.66
N TYR A 215 -9.94 -4.36 5.47
CA TYR A 215 -10.78 -5.34 4.79
C TYR A 215 -9.97 -6.54 4.27
N ILE A 216 -8.72 -6.34 3.86
CA ILE A 216 -7.83 -7.45 3.51
C ILE A 216 -7.48 -8.29 4.75
N ALA A 217 -7.20 -7.66 5.89
CA ALA A 217 -7.01 -8.40 7.15
C ALA A 217 -8.31 -9.10 7.59
N GLU A 218 -9.49 -8.53 7.34
CA GLU A 218 -10.76 -9.20 7.58
C GLU A 218 -10.92 -10.46 6.71
N PHE A 219 -10.61 -10.36 5.42
CA PHE A 219 -10.61 -11.51 4.52
C PHE A 219 -9.67 -12.61 5.02
N LEU A 220 -8.43 -12.26 5.39
CA LEU A 220 -7.45 -13.20 5.92
C LEU A 220 -7.91 -13.87 7.24
N TYR A 221 -8.52 -13.10 8.14
CA TYR A 221 -9.05 -13.60 9.40
C TYR A 221 -10.16 -14.63 9.15
N ARG A 222 -11.13 -14.28 8.30
CA ARG A 222 -12.26 -15.16 7.95
C ARG A 222 -11.79 -16.41 7.21
N TYR A 223 -10.89 -16.24 6.24
CA TYR A 223 -10.29 -17.34 5.51
C TYR A 223 -9.55 -18.31 6.43
N LYS A 224 -8.77 -17.82 7.40
CA LYS A 224 -8.04 -18.68 8.34
C LYS A 224 -8.99 -19.53 9.21
N ASN A 225 -10.14 -18.97 9.60
CA ASN A 225 -11.15 -19.72 10.35
C ASN A 225 -11.83 -20.77 9.47
N TYR A 226 -12.19 -20.42 8.24
CA TYR A 226 -12.71 -21.38 7.27
C TYR A 226 -11.74 -22.55 7.03
N GLU A 227 -10.44 -22.28 6.84
CA GLU A 227 -9.43 -23.35 6.69
C GLU A 227 -9.42 -24.32 7.88
N ARG A 228 -9.63 -23.82 9.10
CA ARG A 228 -9.64 -24.65 10.31
C ARG A 228 -10.87 -25.52 10.39
N GLU A 229 -12.03 -24.93 10.13
CA GLU A 229 -13.32 -25.64 10.12
C GLU A 229 -13.28 -26.79 9.12
N VAL A 230 -12.82 -26.54 7.89
CA VAL A 230 -12.67 -27.57 6.84
C VAL A 230 -11.62 -28.62 7.18
N SER A 231 -10.56 -28.28 7.92
CA SER A 231 -9.54 -29.25 8.32
C SER A 231 -9.95 -30.10 9.53
N SER A 232 -10.99 -29.68 10.26
CA SER A 232 -11.47 -30.36 11.48
C SER A 232 -12.68 -31.27 11.26
N GLY A 233 -13.34 -31.17 10.10
CA GLY A 233 -14.44 -32.04 9.68
C GLY A 233 -13.98 -33.06 8.65
#